data_AF-A0A7Z3CGS5-F1
#
_entry.id   AF-A0A7Z3CGS5-F1
#
_cell.length_a   1.000
_cell.length_b   1.000
_cell.length_c   1.000
_cell.angle_alpha   90.00
_cell.angle_beta   90.00
_cell.angle_gamma   90.00
#
_symmetry.space_group_name_H-M   'P 1'
#
loop_
_entity.id
_entity.type
_entity.pdbx_description
1 polymer ?
#
loop_
_entity_poly.entity_id
_entity_poly.type
_entity_poly.pdbx_seq_one_letter_code
_entity_poly.pdbx_strand_id
1 'polypeptide(L)'
;MKRIATAAFVAMLLSGCAAGPTWQATGSTDEFTDKTTMMVTTSEFPSSGSIVTRSLHFYPVVRKEGDEIFVGLMSGGRFKIPVGTVQLRIDQNEAWTITPQETPISMMPSAPQYALNLPPEQAALVKQAQDQAMLNVTQLMSPYTVTGGEKAKKILKQMLAGKNLKYRTVGINQAASTTGETVIDPSLAESLRLIGIDPASL
;
A
#
# COMPACT_ATOMS: atom_id res chain seq x y z
N MET A 1 -28.38 45.37 -45.55
CA MET A 1 -27.64 45.26 -44.27
C MET A 1 -28.12 44.03 -43.50
N LYS A 2 -27.53 42.86 -43.74
CA LYS A 2 -27.74 41.65 -42.92
C LYS A 2 -26.44 40.88 -42.95
N ARG A 3 -25.61 41.05 -41.91
CA ARG A 3 -24.34 40.34 -41.77
C ARG A 3 -24.31 39.66 -40.40
N ILE A 4 -24.25 38.33 -40.47
CA ILE A 4 -23.32 37.47 -39.72
C ILE A 4 -23.37 37.65 -38.19
N ALA A 5 -24.16 36.82 -37.51
CA ALA A 5 -24.01 36.60 -36.07
C ALA A 5 -24.64 35.27 -35.67
N THR A 6 -24.09 34.12 -36.09
CA THR A 6 -24.41 32.83 -35.45
C THR A 6 -23.38 31.76 -35.83
N ALA A 7 -22.18 31.83 -35.24
CA ALA A 7 -21.23 30.71 -35.25
C ALA A 7 -20.25 30.84 -34.08
N ALA A 8 -20.73 30.76 -32.83
CA ALA A 8 -19.86 30.77 -31.66
C ALA A 8 -20.52 30.10 -30.43
N PHE A 9 -21.01 28.86 -30.55
CA PHE A 9 -21.57 28.15 -29.37
C PHE A 9 -21.32 26.62 -29.30
N VAL A 10 -20.31 26.08 -30.01
CA VAL A 10 -20.06 24.62 -30.02
C VAL A 10 -18.69 24.21 -29.44
N ALA A 11 -17.90 25.15 -28.91
CA ALA A 11 -16.55 24.84 -28.40
C ALA A 11 -16.46 24.46 -26.90
N MET A 12 -17.57 24.36 -26.16
CA MET A 12 -17.55 24.16 -24.69
C MET A 12 -17.89 22.74 -24.20
N LEU A 13 -17.94 21.72 -25.06
CA LEU A 13 -18.32 20.35 -24.64
C LEU A 13 -17.19 19.32 -24.64
N LEU A 14 -15.93 19.74 -24.73
CA LEU A 14 -14.77 18.82 -24.71
C LEU A 14 -13.99 18.80 -23.38
N SER A 15 -14.56 19.30 -22.28
CA SER A 15 -14.05 19.01 -20.93
C SER A 15 -14.48 17.61 -20.47
N GLY A 16 -14.10 16.59 -21.24
CA GLY A 16 -14.05 15.23 -20.75
C GLY A 16 -12.90 15.13 -19.76
N CYS A 17 -13.16 15.38 -18.48
CA CYS A 17 -12.26 14.94 -17.40
C CYS A 17 -12.28 13.42 -17.34
N ALA A 18 -11.58 12.77 -18.27
CA ALA A 18 -11.30 11.35 -18.19
C ALA A 18 -10.13 11.13 -17.22
N ALA A 19 -10.29 11.53 -15.96
CA ALA A 19 -9.48 11.03 -14.87
C ALA A 19 -10.15 9.72 -14.44
N GLY A 20 -9.53 8.57 -14.76
CA GLY A 20 -9.98 7.26 -14.29
C GLY A 20 -9.92 7.17 -12.75
N PRO A 21 -10.40 6.07 -12.15
CA PRO A 21 -10.40 5.89 -10.70
C PRO A 21 -8.97 5.97 -10.14
N THR A 22 -8.74 6.87 -9.17
CA THR A 22 -7.44 7.10 -8.53
C THR A 22 -7.00 5.90 -7.72
N TRP A 23 -7.95 5.26 -7.03
CA TRP A 23 -7.77 4.04 -6.26
C TRP A 23 -8.33 2.86 -7.04
N GLN A 24 -7.57 1.76 -7.06
CA GLN A 24 -7.90 0.59 -7.85
C GLN A 24 -7.71 -0.67 -7.02
N ALA A 25 -8.66 -1.60 -7.16
CA ALA A 25 -8.60 -2.93 -6.58
C ALA A 25 -7.88 -3.91 -7.53
N THR A 26 -7.16 -4.86 -6.97
CA THR A 26 -6.68 -6.05 -7.67
C THR A 26 -6.63 -7.24 -6.73
N GLY A 27 -6.66 -8.44 -7.32
CA GLY A 27 -6.58 -9.70 -6.61
C GLY A 27 -5.57 -10.62 -7.28
N SER A 28 -4.86 -11.40 -6.48
CA SER A 28 -3.99 -12.47 -6.95
C SER A 28 -4.16 -13.67 -6.05
N THR A 29 -4.31 -14.84 -6.66
CA THR A 29 -4.29 -16.13 -5.96
C THR A 29 -2.92 -16.75 -6.21
N ASP A 30 -2.22 -17.06 -5.13
CA ASP A 30 -0.96 -17.80 -5.18
C ASP A 30 -1.24 -19.25 -5.56
N GLU A 31 -0.69 -19.71 -6.69
CA GLU A 31 -0.94 -21.05 -7.25
C GLU A 31 -0.33 -22.19 -6.43
N PHE A 32 0.58 -21.90 -5.50
CA PHE A 32 1.22 -22.92 -4.65
C PHE A 32 0.54 -23.08 -3.29
N THR A 33 -0.17 -22.05 -2.83
CA THR A 33 -0.79 -22.01 -1.51
C THR A 33 -2.30 -21.84 -1.53
N ASP A 34 -2.88 -21.61 -2.71
CA ASP A 34 -4.31 -21.30 -2.94
C ASP A 34 -4.80 -20.08 -2.14
N LYS A 35 -3.87 -19.22 -1.69
CA LYS A 35 -4.19 -18.03 -0.92
C LYS A 35 -4.51 -16.87 -1.85
N THR A 36 -5.74 -16.40 -1.78
CA THR A 36 -6.15 -15.16 -2.44
C THR A 36 -5.77 -13.95 -1.59
N THR A 37 -4.96 -13.07 -2.16
CA THR A 37 -4.66 -11.74 -1.64
C THR A 37 -5.40 -10.71 -2.46
N MET A 38 -6.15 -9.83 -1.81
CA MET A 38 -6.77 -8.68 -2.44
C MET A 38 -6.12 -7.39 -1.95
N MET A 39 -5.94 -6.41 -2.83
CA MET A 39 -5.37 -5.12 -2.47
C MET A 39 -6.04 -3.95 -3.19
N VAL A 40 -6.03 -2.80 -2.55
CA VAL A 40 -6.40 -1.49 -3.11
C VAL A 40 -5.19 -0.57 -3.00
N THR A 41 -4.82 0.06 -4.11
CA THR A 41 -3.70 1.01 -4.16
C THR A 41 -3.95 2.04 -5.26
N THR A 42 -3.07 3.03 -5.38
CA THR A 42 -3.15 4.08 -6.40
C THR A 42 -2.32 3.71 -7.62
N SER A 43 -2.76 4.11 -8.80
CA SER A 43 -2.09 3.87 -10.08
C SER A 43 -1.59 5.19 -10.68
N GLU A 44 -0.43 5.16 -11.33
CA GLU A 44 0.08 6.31 -12.11
C GLU A 44 -0.77 6.54 -13.38
N PHE A 45 -1.41 5.48 -13.89
CA PHE A 45 -2.21 5.51 -15.12
C PHE A 45 -3.61 4.95 -14.86
N PRO A 46 -4.48 5.73 -14.20
CA PRO A 46 -5.76 5.25 -13.71
C PRO A 46 -6.76 4.85 -14.81
N SER A 47 -6.52 5.28 -16.07
CA SER A 47 -7.38 4.97 -17.22
C SER A 47 -7.15 3.58 -17.85
N SER A 48 -6.14 2.82 -17.41
CA SER A 48 -5.72 1.58 -18.09
C SER A 48 -6.45 0.31 -17.63
N GLY A 49 -7.34 0.40 -16.63
CA GLY A 49 -7.99 -0.77 -16.01
C GLY A 49 -7.04 -1.73 -15.29
N SER A 50 -5.75 -1.37 -15.21
CA SER A 50 -4.69 -2.12 -14.54
C SER A 50 -3.90 -1.19 -13.63
N ILE A 51 -3.41 -1.73 -12.52
CA ILE A 51 -2.55 -0.98 -11.61
C ILE A 51 -1.15 -0.89 -12.21
N VAL A 52 -0.73 0.33 -12.54
CA VAL A 52 0.61 0.63 -13.03
C VAL A 52 1.32 1.48 -11.99
N THR A 53 2.41 0.95 -11.45
CA THR A 53 3.25 1.63 -10.45
C THR A 53 4.69 1.73 -10.94
N ARG A 54 5.42 2.75 -10.52
CA ARG A 54 6.81 2.99 -10.90
C ARG A 54 7.78 2.38 -9.90
N SER A 55 8.90 1.85 -10.39
CA SER A 55 10.01 1.40 -9.53
C SER A 55 10.54 2.57 -8.69
N LEU A 56 11.08 2.27 -7.51
CA LEU A 56 11.63 3.28 -6.57
C LEU A 56 10.60 4.30 -6.05
N HIS A 57 9.31 4.00 -6.17
CA HIS A 57 8.22 4.83 -5.65
C HIS A 57 7.42 4.06 -4.63
N PHE A 58 6.79 4.79 -3.71
CA PHE A 58 5.94 4.23 -2.66
C PHE A 58 4.49 4.61 -2.90
N TYR A 59 3.61 3.67 -2.65
CA TYR A 59 2.18 3.78 -2.89
C TYR A 59 1.43 3.37 -1.63
N PRO A 60 0.38 4.09 -1.24
CA PRO A 60 -0.49 3.64 -0.17
C PRO A 60 -1.21 2.37 -0.59
N VAL A 61 -1.38 1.46 0.37
CA VAL A 61 -1.98 0.16 0.12
C VAL A 61 -2.92 -0.21 1.26
N VAL A 62 -4.07 -0.76 0.88
CA VAL A 62 -4.98 -1.49 1.77
C VAL A 62 -5.03 -2.93 1.27
N ARG A 63 -4.73 -3.91 2.12
CA ARG A 63 -4.80 -5.34 1.76
C ARG A 63 -5.87 -6.03 2.59
N LYS A 64 -6.45 -7.07 2.01
CA LYS A 64 -7.29 -8.04 2.70
C LYS A 64 -6.75 -9.44 2.44
N GLU A 65 -6.54 -10.19 3.52
CA GLU A 65 -6.21 -11.61 3.50
C GLU A 65 -7.15 -12.31 4.50
N GLY A 66 -8.04 -13.17 4.00
CA GLY A 66 -9.13 -13.69 4.81
C GLY A 66 -10.00 -12.54 5.36
N ASP A 67 -10.16 -12.47 6.68
CA ASP A 67 -10.90 -11.41 7.38
C ASP A 67 -10.00 -10.28 7.92
N GLU A 68 -8.69 -10.40 7.72
CA GLU A 68 -7.73 -9.42 8.21
C GLU A 68 -7.54 -8.27 7.20
N ILE A 69 -7.51 -7.05 7.73
CA ILE A 69 -7.30 -5.82 6.97
C ILE A 69 -5.95 -5.24 7.36
N PHE A 70 -5.17 -4.87 6.35
CA PHE A 70 -3.87 -4.23 6.52
C PHE A 70 -3.82 -2.90 5.79
N VAL A 71 -3.20 -1.90 6.40
CA VAL A 71 -3.04 -0.57 5.83
C VAL A 71 -1.59 -0.11 5.97
N GLY A 72 -1.04 0.50 4.94
CA GLY A 72 0.34 1.00 4.97
C GLY A 72 0.84 1.50 3.62
N LEU A 73 2.14 1.29 3.37
CA LEU A 73 2.76 1.57 2.08
C LEU A 73 3.36 0.30 1.46
N MET A 74 3.42 0.30 0.13
CA MET A 74 4.13 -0.68 -0.68
C MET A 74 5.09 -0.02 -1.65
N SER A 75 6.14 -0.74 -2.03
CA SER A 75 7.01 -0.34 -3.14
C SER A 75 6.36 -0.68 -4.49
N GLY A 76 6.43 0.25 -5.44
CA GLY A 76 5.92 0.09 -6.79
C GLY A 76 6.89 -0.52 -7.79
N GLY A 77 6.40 -0.74 -9.02
CA GLY A 77 7.18 -1.23 -10.15
C GLY A 77 7.57 -2.70 -10.05
N ARG A 78 8.37 -3.14 -11.03
CA ARG A 78 8.91 -4.50 -11.12
C ARG A 78 10.03 -4.74 -10.10
N PHE A 79 10.85 -3.71 -9.84
CA PHE A 79 11.95 -3.79 -8.88
C PHE A 79 11.51 -3.14 -7.58
N LYS A 80 11.20 -3.99 -6.60
CA LYS A 80 10.74 -3.55 -5.28
C LYS A 80 11.94 -3.14 -4.43
N ILE A 81 11.76 -2.07 -3.66
CA ILE A 81 12.73 -1.62 -2.65
C ILE A 81 12.12 -1.72 -1.24
N PRO A 82 12.96 -1.86 -0.21
CA PRO A 82 12.48 -1.84 1.16
C PRO A 82 11.75 -0.53 1.49
N VAL A 83 10.62 -0.63 2.17
CA VAL A 83 9.80 0.55 2.55
C VAL A 83 10.31 1.21 3.83
N GLY A 84 10.76 0.41 4.81
CA GLY A 84 11.20 0.92 6.12
C GLY A 84 10.05 1.47 6.96
N THR A 85 10.36 2.29 7.97
CA THR A 85 9.33 2.92 8.83
C THR A 85 8.52 3.94 8.05
N VAL A 86 7.20 3.88 8.20
CA VAL A 86 6.24 4.71 7.48
C VAL A 86 5.55 5.67 8.44
N GLN A 87 5.24 6.86 7.95
CA GLN A 87 4.25 7.72 8.56
C GLN A 87 3.13 8.07 7.59
N LEU A 88 1.89 7.94 8.04
CA LEU A 88 0.68 8.27 7.29
C LEU A 88 -0.06 9.40 8.00
N ARG A 89 -0.44 10.44 7.27
CA ARG A 89 -1.24 11.55 7.79
C ARG A 89 -2.43 11.78 6.87
N ILE A 90 -3.63 11.66 7.42
CA ILE A 90 -4.86 11.93 6.70
C ILE A 90 -5.30 13.36 7.05
N ASP A 91 -5.39 14.22 6.03
CA ASP A 91 -5.68 15.65 6.16
C ASP A 91 -4.80 16.33 7.23
N GLN A 92 -5.42 16.91 8.26
CA GLN A 92 -4.73 17.59 9.35
C GLN A 92 -4.63 16.76 10.64
N ASN A 93 -5.07 15.50 10.63
CA ASN A 93 -5.00 14.62 11.79
C ASN A 93 -3.56 14.33 12.21
N GLU A 94 -3.38 13.73 13.39
CA GLU A 94 -2.09 13.22 13.83
C GLU A 94 -1.55 12.15 12.87
N ALA A 95 -0.23 12.12 12.69
CA ALA A 95 0.42 11.14 11.83
C ALA A 95 0.51 9.78 12.53
N TRP A 96 0.03 8.74 11.87
CA TRP A 96 0.24 7.35 12.27
C TRP A 96 1.65 6.93 11.92
N THR A 97 2.38 6.34 12.85
CA THR A 97 3.66 5.68 12.56
C THR A 97 3.43 4.18 12.44
N ILE A 98 3.96 3.56 11.39
CA ILE A 98 3.93 2.12 11.16
C ILE A 98 5.36 1.63 10.99
N THR A 99 5.79 0.67 11.80
CA THR A 99 7.15 0.11 11.70
C THR A 99 7.15 -1.21 10.93
N PRO A 100 8.29 -1.63 10.35
CA PRO A 100 8.40 -2.92 9.67
C PRO A 100 8.04 -4.13 10.55
N GLN A 101 8.17 -3.99 11.88
CA GLN A 101 7.82 -5.05 12.85
C GLN A 101 6.32 -5.30 12.93
N GLU A 102 5.49 -4.34 12.50
CA GLU A 102 4.03 -4.50 12.43
C GLU A 102 3.58 -5.29 11.19
N THR A 103 4.45 -5.43 10.19
CA THR A 103 4.15 -6.19 8.97
C THR A 103 4.09 -7.69 9.31
N PRO A 104 3.00 -8.40 9.00
CA PRO A 104 2.89 -9.83 9.25
C PRO A 104 3.95 -10.63 8.50
N ILE A 105 4.52 -11.62 9.19
CA ILE A 105 5.56 -12.51 8.65
C ILE A 105 5.01 -13.35 7.49
N SER A 106 3.71 -13.65 7.48
CA SER A 106 3.04 -14.35 6.37
C SER A 106 3.14 -13.62 5.03
N MET A 107 3.35 -12.30 5.05
CA MET A 107 3.51 -11.48 3.84
C MET A 107 4.96 -11.41 3.35
N MET A 108 5.87 -12.13 4.02
CA MET A 108 7.30 -12.06 3.78
C MET A 108 7.80 -13.37 3.19
N PRO A 109 8.77 -13.33 2.26
CA PRO A 109 9.33 -14.55 1.69
C PRO A 109 10.01 -15.40 2.77
N SER A 110 9.81 -16.72 2.69
CA SER A 110 10.46 -17.69 3.58
C SER A 110 11.97 -17.53 3.49
N ALA A 111 12.62 -17.39 4.64
CA ALA A 111 14.06 -17.23 4.67
C ALA A 111 14.79 -18.57 4.50
N PRO A 112 15.96 -18.57 3.82
CA PRO A 112 16.76 -19.78 3.68
C PRO A 112 17.28 -20.25 5.04
N GLN A 113 17.04 -21.52 5.36
CA GLN A 113 17.57 -22.16 6.57
C GLN A 113 18.96 -22.72 6.28
N TYR A 114 19.94 -22.31 7.10
CA TYR A 114 21.30 -22.85 7.04
C TYR A 114 21.48 -23.88 8.15
N ALA A 115 21.77 -25.13 7.79
CA ALA A 115 22.12 -26.16 8.79
C ALA A 115 23.59 -25.99 9.19
N LEU A 116 23.83 -25.61 10.44
CA LEU A 116 25.17 -25.66 11.04
C LEU A 116 25.35 -26.98 11.78
N ASN A 117 26.45 -27.69 11.52
CA ASN A 117 26.81 -28.92 12.23
C ASN A 117 27.35 -28.56 13.63
N LEU A 118 26.45 -28.23 14.55
CA LEU A 118 26.77 -27.84 15.94
C LEU A 118 26.31 -28.90 16.95
N PRO A 119 26.98 -29.01 18.11
CA PRO A 119 26.51 -29.83 19.22
C PRO A 119 25.07 -29.47 19.65
N PRO A 120 24.23 -30.43 20.10
CA PRO A 120 22.79 -30.23 20.31
C PRO A 120 22.43 -29.06 21.23
N GLU A 121 23.22 -28.83 22.27
CA GLU A 121 23.00 -27.77 23.27
C GLU A 121 23.27 -26.37 22.71
N GLN A 122 24.20 -26.25 21.75
CA GLN A 122 24.51 -24.99 21.06
C GLN A 122 23.61 -24.78 19.84
N ALA A 123 23.16 -25.87 19.22
CA ALA A 123 22.32 -25.83 18.03
C ALA A 123 20.99 -25.10 18.26
N ALA A 124 20.35 -25.28 19.41
CA ALA A 124 19.07 -24.63 19.72
C ALA A 124 19.23 -23.10 19.90
N LEU A 125 20.23 -22.66 20.66
CA LEU A 125 20.50 -21.23 20.89
C LEU A 125 20.92 -20.52 19.61
N VAL A 126 21.81 -21.14 18.82
CA VAL A 126 22.26 -20.59 17.53
C VAL A 126 21.10 -20.54 16.53
N LYS A 127 20.25 -21.57 16.49
CA LYS A 127 19.06 -21.59 15.63
C LYS A 127 18.09 -20.47 15.99
N GLN A 128 17.79 -20.26 17.27
CA GLN A 128 16.91 -19.18 17.69
C GLN A 128 17.48 -17.80 17.32
N ALA A 129 18.79 -17.59 17.53
CA ALA A 129 19.45 -16.35 17.15
C ALA A 129 19.42 -16.11 15.63
N GLN A 130 19.63 -17.16 14.84
CA GLN A 130 19.52 -17.11 13.38
C GLN A 130 18.10 -16.81 12.91
N ASP A 131 17.11 -17.52 13.43
CA ASP A 131 15.70 -17.35 13.06
C ASP A 131 15.25 -15.91 13.38
N GLN A 132 15.65 -15.36 14.53
CA GLN A 132 15.35 -13.97 14.90
C GLN A 132 16.11 -12.95 14.03
N ALA A 133 17.40 -13.15 13.79
CA ALA A 133 18.19 -12.27 12.96
C ALA A 133 17.64 -12.23 11.54
N MET A 134 17.25 -13.38 11.02
CA MET A 134 16.69 -13.53 9.69
C MET A 134 15.30 -12.88 9.60
N LEU A 135 14.44 -13.09 10.60
CA LEU A 135 13.15 -12.40 10.67
C LEU A 135 13.32 -10.88 10.63
N ASN A 136 14.25 -10.35 11.42
CA ASN A 136 14.54 -8.91 11.45
C ASN A 136 15.04 -8.41 10.08
N VAL A 137 15.94 -9.15 9.43
CA VAL A 137 16.44 -8.80 8.09
C VAL A 137 15.31 -8.82 7.07
N THR A 138 14.48 -9.87 7.07
CA THR A 138 13.37 -9.96 6.13
C THR A 138 12.36 -8.83 6.35
N GLN A 139 12.08 -8.45 7.61
CA GLN A 139 11.16 -7.33 7.90
C GLN A 139 11.76 -6.01 7.39
N LEU A 140 13.05 -5.77 7.63
CA LEU A 140 13.75 -4.58 7.17
C LEU A 140 13.85 -4.49 5.64
N MET A 141 13.90 -5.63 4.95
CA MET A 141 13.99 -5.70 3.49
C MET A 141 12.62 -5.80 2.81
N SER A 142 11.53 -5.82 3.59
CA SER A 142 10.18 -6.00 3.07
C SER A 142 9.78 -4.87 2.11
N PRO A 143 9.19 -5.21 0.95
CA PRO A 143 8.63 -4.22 0.03
C PRO A 143 7.28 -3.66 0.50
N TYR A 144 6.86 -4.01 1.72
CA TYR A 144 5.67 -3.55 2.41
C TYR A 144 5.99 -3.15 3.84
N THR A 145 5.39 -2.04 4.28
CA THR A 145 5.25 -1.71 5.70
C THR A 145 3.80 -1.43 5.97
N VAL A 146 3.13 -2.37 6.65
CA VAL A 146 1.70 -2.33 6.91
C VAL A 146 1.40 -2.64 8.37
N THR A 147 0.30 -2.12 8.87
CA THR A 147 -0.26 -2.48 10.19
C THR A 147 -1.59 -3.19 10.00
N GLY A 148 -1.96 -4.06 10.93
CA GLY A 148 -3.20 -4.82 10.93
C GLY A 148 -4.18 -4.43 12.05
N GLY A 149 -5.26 -5.20 12.18
CA GLY A 149 -6.19 -5.14 13.31
C GLY A 149 -6.85 -3.77 13.52
N GLU A 150 -7.06 -3.38 14.78
CA GLU A 150 -7.77 -2.14 15.13
C GLU A 150 -7.06 -0.87 14.66
N LYS A 151 -5.72 -0.90 14.58
CA LYS A 151 -4.95 0.24 14.06
C LYS A 151 -5.22 0.43 12.58
N ALA A 152 -5.21 -0.65 11.78
CA ALA A 152 -5.55 -0.61 10.37
C ALA A 152 -6.97 -0.07 10.14
N LYS A 153 -7.97 -0.56 10.91
CA LYS A 153 -9.36 -0.07 10.82
C LYS A 153 -9.48 1.42 11.14
N LYS A 154 -8.80 1.91 12.19
CA LYS A 154 -8.80 3.33 12.55
C LYS A 154 -8.19 4.21 11.46
N ILE A 155 -7.07 3.79 10.87
CA ILE A 155 -6.46 4.49 9.75
C ILE A 155 -7.42 4.52 8.56
N LEU A 156 -8.01 3.37 8.21
CA LEU A 156 -8.93 3.26 7.08
C LEU A 156 -10.19 4.10 7.27
N LYS A 157 -10.75 4.17 8.49
CA LYS A 157 -11.85 5.08 8.84
C LYS A 157 -11.48 6.53 8.60
N GLN A 158 -10.28 6.94 9.03
CA GLN A 158 -9.81 8.31 8.77
C GLN A 158 -9.68 8.55 7.28
N MET A 159 -9.12 7.61 6.52
CA MET A 159 -9.03 7.71 5.06
C MET A 159 -10.42 7.91 4.44
N LEU A 160 -11.40 7.09 4.81
CA LEU A 160 -12.76 7.16 4.27
C LEU A 160 -13.51 8.46 4.60
N ALA A 161 -13.18 9.12 5.71
CA ALA A 161 -13.73 10.42 6.07
C ALA A 161 -12.90 11.60 5.54
N GLY A 162 -11.69 11.35 5.05
CA GLY A 162 -10.72 12.36 4.67
C GLY A 162 -10.66 12.64 3.17
N LYS A 163 -9.78 13.57 2.79
CA LYS A 163 -9.61 13.99 1.38
C LYS A 163 -8.19 13.84 0.85
N ASN A 164 -7.17 13.91 1.71
CA ASN A 164 -5.79 13.77 1.31
C ASN A 164 -5.06 12.82 2.25
N LEU A 165 -4.28 11.90 1.68
CA LEU A 165 -3.33 11.07 2.40
C LEU A 165 -1.92 11.52 2.05
N LYS A 166 -1.23 12.10 3.03
CA LYS A 166 0.20 12.34 2.98
C LYS A 166 0.94 11.19 3.61
N TYR A 167 2.04 10.79 3.01
CA TYR A 167 2.85 9.72 3.54
C TYR A 167 4.33 10.02 3.42
N ARG A 168 5.12 9.42 4.30
CA ARG A 168 6.57 9.42 4.18
C ARG A 168 7.19 8.12 4.63
N THR A 169 8.29 7.76 4.01
CA THR A 169 9.22 6.76 4.57
C THR A 169 10.31 7.50 5.34
N VAL A 170 10.60 7.02 6.55
CA VAL A 170 11.59 7.63 7.44
C VAL A 170 12.95 7.02 7.14
N GLY A 171 13.83 7.81 6.52
CA GLY A 171 15.23 7.46 6.32
C GLY A 171 16.06 7.64 7.58
N ILE A 172 17.36 7.33 7.49
CA ILE A 172 18.35 7.51 8.59
C ILE A 172 18.37 8.98 9.07
N ASN A 173 17.98 9.92 8.21
CA ASN A 173 17.76 11.33 8.53
C ASN A 173 16.61 11.90 7.68
N GLN A 174 16.24 13.17 7.91
CA GLN A 174 15.18 13.83 7.14
C GLN A 174 15.49 13.90 5.64
N ALA A 175 16.75 14.12 5.24
CA ALA A 175 17.14 14.23 3.83
C ALA A 175 17.01 12.89 3.07
N ALA A 176 17.13 11.77 3.78
CA ALA A 176 16.92 10.42 3.24
C ALA A 176 15.45 9.98 3.31
N SER A 177 14.55 10.80 3.84
CA SER A 177 13.12 10.50 3.89
C SER A 177 12.45 10.88 2.57
N THR A 178 11.58 10.00 2.07
CA THR A 178 10.77 10.31 0.87
C THR A 178 9.35 10.61 1.28
N THR A 179 8.70 11.54 0.56
CA THR A 179 7.31 11.93 0.82
C THR A 179 6.46 11.69 -0.41
N GLY A 180 5.18 11.39 -0.20
CA GLY A 180 4.19 11.40 -1.26
C GLY A 180 2.83 11.87 -0.74
N GLU A 181 1.93 12.13 -1.68
CA GLU A 181 0.58 12.57 -1.40
C GLU A 181 -0.36 11.93 -2.42
N THR A 182 -1.52 11.48 -1.96
CA THR A 182 -2.59 11.05 -2.84
C THR A 182 -3.92 11.65 -2.40
N VAL A 183 -4.78 11.91 -3.38
CA VAL A 183 -6.16 12.32 -3.14
C VAL A 183 -6.96 11.09 -2.71
N ILE A 184 -7.80 11.29 -1.71
CA ILE A 184 -8.82 10.32 -1.32
C ILE A 184 -10.12 10.77 -1.96
N ASP A 185 -10.55 10.02 -2.95
CA ASP A 185 -11.78 10.27 -3.70
C ASP A 185 -12.77 9.10 -3.51
N PRO A 186 -13.99 9.17 -4.05
CA PRO A 186 -14.98 8.09 -3.91
C PRO A 186 -14.50 6.72 -4.42
N SER A 187 -13.51 6.68 -5.33
CA SER A 187 -12.99 5.42 -5.88
C SER A 187 -12.28 4.57 -4.83
N LEU A 188 -11.82 5.15 -3.71
CA LEU A 188 -11.31 4.38 -2.57
C LEU A 188 -12.42 3.49 -2.00
N ALA A 189 -13.56 4.08 -1.65
CA ALA A 189 -14.67 3.34 -1.05
C ALA A 189 -15.23 2.28 -2.00
N GLU A 190 -15.29 2.59 -3.30
CA GLU A 190 -15.67 1.63 -4.34
C GLU A 190 -14.68 0.47 -4.44
N SER A 191 -13.38 0.75 -4.49
CA SER A 191 -12.34 -0.27 -4.57
C SER A 191 -12.27 -1.15 -3.32
N LEU A 192 -12.52 -0.60 -2.13
CA LEU A 192 -12.59 -1.37 -0.89
C LEU A 192 -13.71 -2.42 -0.95
N ARG A 193 -14.88 -2.06 -1.47
CA ARG A 193 -15.99 -3.00 -1.65
C ARG A 193 -15.62 -4.13 -2.61
N LEU A 194 -14.88 -3.83 -3.68
CA LEU A 194 -14.40 -4.85 -4.64
C LEU A 194 -13.48 -5.88 -3.99
N ILE A 195 -12.72 -5.49 -2.96
CA ILE A 195 -11.89 -6.42 -2.19
C ILE A 195 -12.60 -7.03 -0.97
N GLY A 196 -13.90 -6.81 -0.82
CA GLY A 196 -14.71 -7.38 0.27
C GLY A 196 -14.55 -6.67 1.61
N ILE A 197 -14.14 -5.40 1.61
CA ILE A 197 -14.17 -4.53 2.80
C ILE A 197 -15.38 -3.60 2.66
N ASP A 198 -16.36 -3.70 3.56
CA ASP A 198 -17.48 -2.76 3.62
C ASP A 198 -17.08 -1.52 4.45
N PRO A 199 -17.01 -0.32 3.85
CA PRO A 199 -16.73 0.92 4.58
C PRO A 199 -17.67 1.17 5.77
N ALA A 200 -18.92 0.69 5.72
CA ALA A 200 -19.91 0.90 6.77
C ALA A 200 -19.71 -0.01 8.00
N SER A 201 -19.01 -1.14 7.83
CA SER A 201 -18.79 -2.13 8.90
C SER A 201 -17.47 -1.95 9.64
N LEU A 202 -16.64 -0.98 9.24
CA LEU A 202 -15.34 -0.74 9.84
C LEU A 202 -15.47 -0.23 11.27
#